data_AF-A0A954XWG3-F1
#
_entry.id   AF-A0A954XWG3-F1
#
_cell.length_a   1.000
_cell.length_b   1.000
_cell.length_c   1.000
_cell.angle_alpha   90.00
_cell.angle_beta   90.00
_cell.angle_gamma   90.00
#
_symmetry.space_group_name_H-M   'P 1'
#
loop_
_entity.id
_entity.type
_entity.pdbx_description
1 polymer ?
#
loop_
_entity_poly.entity_id
_entity_poly.type
_entity_poly.pdbx_seq_one_letter_code
_entity_poly.pdbx_strand_id
1 'polypeptide(L)'
;MFSCAGNCKLERRVLPWIALLVAIALTVPALLPQQTDAQGQRLVLAFYYTWFDENTWTGSKVPDFPAQTYASRDAGAMDRQIAQAQGAGIDAFVVSWYGPWGG
;
A
#
# COMPACT_ATOMS: atom_id res chain seq x y z
N MET A 1 22.42 -53.03 -37.97
CA MET A 1 21.84 -51.71 -37.65
C MET A 1 20.60 -51.99 -36.81
N PHE A 2 20.52 -51.72 -35.51
CA PHE A 2 21.17 -50.74 -34.66
C PHE A 2 21.60 -51.37 -33.34
N SER A 3 22.80 -50.97 -32.90
CA SER A 3 23.38 -51.27 -31.59
C SER A 3 22.81 -50.32 -30.56
N CYS A 4 22.39 -50.83 -29.40
CA CYS A 4 22.42 -50.10 -28.12
C CYS A 4 22.24 -51.08 -26.95
N ALA A 5 23.28 -51.86 -26.67
CA ALA A 5 23.45 -52.58 -25.40
C ALA A 5 24.28 -51.69 -24.47
N GLY A 6 23.69 -51.15 -23.39
CA GLY A 6 24.46 -50.45 -22.36
C GLY A 6 23.67 -49.53 -21.42
N ASN A 7 22.76 -48.69 -21.94
CA ASN A 7 22.27 -47.54 -21.15
C ASN A 7 20.80 -47.57 -20.69
N CYS A 8 19.98 -48.55 -21.10
CA CYS A 8 18.53 -48.52 -20.86
C CYS A 8 18.11 -48.66 -19.38
N LYS A 9 18.98 -49.18 -18.50
CA LYS A 9 18.68 -49.44 -17.08
C LYS A 9 18.99 -48.25 -16.16
N LEU A 10 19.88 -47.35 -16.59
CA LEU A 10 20.29 -46.17 -15.81
C LEU A 10 19.23 -45.07 -15.90
N GLU A 11 18.67 -44.83 -17.09
CA GLU A 11 17.65 -43.80 -17.34
C GLU A 11 16.36 -44.02 -16.52
N ARG A 12 15.94 -45.27 -16.35
CA ARG A 12 14.74 -45.63 -15.59
C ARG A 12 14.88 -45.38 -14.07
N ARG A 13 16.11 -45.26 -13.57
CA ARG A 13 16.39 -44.95 -12.15
C ARG A 13 16.55 -43.45 -11.88
N VAL A 14 16.97 -42.65 -12.87
CA VAL A 14 17.16 -41.20 -12.70
C VAL A 14 15.92 -40.37 -13.05
N LEU A 15 15.03 -40.86 -13.91
CA LEU A 15 13.77 -40.18 -14.27
C LEU A 15 12.91 -39.70 -13.08
N PRO A 16 12.65 -40.52 -12.03
CA PRO A 16 11.81 -40.08 -10.91
C PRO A 16 12.49 -39.01 -10.07
N TRP A 17 13.82 -39.03 -9.96
CA TRP A 17 14.59 -38.00 -9.27
C TRP A 17 14.60 -36.68 -10.05
N ILE A 18 14.72 -36.74 -11.37
CA ILE A 18 14.61 -35.55 -12.22
C ILE A 18 13.20 -34.95 -12.13
N ALA A 19 12.15 -35.78 -12.19
CA ALA A 19 10.77 -35.33 -12.03
C ALA A 19 10.52 -34.71 -10.64
N LEU A 20 11.08 -35.28 -9.59
CA LEU A 20 11.01 -34.73 -8.23
C LEU A 20 11.73 -33.38 -8.12
N LEU A 21 12.94 -33.26 -8.67
CA LEU A 21 13.69 -32.00 -8.66
C LEU A 21 12.98 -30.89 -9.46
N VAL A 22 12.37 -31.25 -10.59
CA VAL A 22 11.56 -30.31 -11.39
C VAL A 22 10.30 -29.88 -10.65
N ALA A 23 9.60 -30.82 -9.99
CA ALA A 23 8.42 -30.50 -9.18
C ALA A 23 8.77 -29.58 -7.99
N ILE A 24 9.90 -29.83 -7.31
CA ILE A 24 10.40 -28.97 -6.24
C ILE A 24 10.77 -27.58 -6.79
N ALA A 25 11.50 -27.49 -7.91
CA ALA A 25 11.88 -26.22 -8.52
C ALA A 25 10.66 -25.37 -8.94
N LEU A 26 9.56 -26.01 -9.34
CA LEU A 26 8.30 -25.34 -9.71
C LEU A 26 7.44 -24.93 -8.51
N THR A 27 7.55 -25.60 -7.36
CA THR A 27 6.69 -25.35 -6.18
C THR A 27 7.33 -24.42 -5.16
N VAL A 28 8.66 -24.43 -5.05
CA VAL A 28 9.42 -23.60 -4.10
C VAL A 28 9.19 -22.08 -4.27
N PRO A 29 9.11 -21.49 -5.49
CA PRO A 29 8.95 -20.04 -5.64
C PRO A 29 7.66 -19.48 -5.04
N ALA A 30 6.59 -20.28 -5.02
CA ALA A 30 5.29 -19.88 -4.46
C ALA A 30 5.25 -19.89 -2.91
N LEU A 31 6.22 -20.56 -2.29
CA LEU A 31 6.36 -20.64 -0.83
C LEU A 31 7.32 -19.57 -0.27
N LEU A 32 8.05 -18.87 -1.15
CA LEU A 32 8.94 -17.79 -0.74
C LEU A 32 8.12 -16.51 -0.50
N PRO A 33 8.34 -15.81 0.62
CA PRO A 33 7.71 -14.52 0.85
C PRO A 33 8.13 -13.55 -0.27
N GLN A 34 7.16 -13.01 -1.00
CA GLN A 34 7.43 -11.92 -1.94
C GLN A 34 7.92 -10.71 -1.15
N GLN A 35 9.11 -10.23 -1.51
CA GLN A 35 9.62 -8.97 -0.99
C GLN A 35 8.68 -7.86 -1.48
N THR A 36 7.97 -7.23 -0.54
CA THR A 36 7.14 -6.06 -0.83
C THR A 36 8.06 -4.84 -0.85
N ASP A 37 7.97 -4.01 -1.89
CA ASP A 37 8.78 -2.79 -2.08
C ASP A 37 8.44 -1.64 -1.10
N ALA A 38 7.86 -1.95 0.05
CA ALA A 38 7.51 -0.99 1.10
C ALA A 38 8.73 -0.24 1.65
N GLN A 39 9.94 -0.76 1.45
CA GLN A 39 11.20 -0.15 1.90
C GLN A 39 11.70 0.99 0.97
N GLY A 40 11.21 1.07 -0.27
CA GLY A 40 11.66 2.06 -1.26
C GLY A 40 10.78 3.32 -1.37
N GLN A 41 9.55 3.27 -0.87
CA GLN A 41 8.59 4.37 -1.01
C GLN A 41 8.62 5.28 0.22
N ARG A 42 9.18 6.48 0.06
CA ARG A 42 9.12 7.52 1.09
C ARG A 42 7.72 8.13 1.11
N LEU A 43 6.91 7.75 2.10
CA LEU A 43 5.60 8.34 2.32
C LEU A 43 5.70 9.76 2.87
N VAL A 44 4.93 10.67 2.29
CA VAL A 44 4.69 12.02 2.79
C VAL A 44 3.28 12.06 3.38
N LEU A 45 3.20 12.27 4.70
CA LEU A 45 1.95 12.27 5.45
C LEU A 45 1.67 13.66 6.00
N ALA A 46 0.39 14.05 6.04
CA ALA A 46 -0.06 15.32 6.62
C ALA A 46 -1.06 15.11 7.76
N PHE A 47 -0.93 15.89 8.84
CA PHE A 47 -1.91 15.92 9.92
C PHE A 47 -3.20 16.60 9.44
N TYR A 48 -4.33 15.94 9.66
CA TYR A 48 -5.64 16.41 9.20
C TYR A 48 -6.62 16.56 10.38
N TYR A 49 -7.27 17.72 10.46
CA TYR A 49 -8.15 18.08 11.57
C TYR A 49 -9.57 18.31 11.06
N THR A 50 -10.54 17.60 11.62
CA THR A 50 -11.93 17.52 11.13
C THR A 50 -12.94 18.23 12.04
N TRP A 51 -12.50 19.20 12.81
CA TRP A 51 -13.31 19.86 13.85
C TRP A 51 -13.65 21.33 13.57
N PHE A 52 -13.44 21.80 12.35
CA PHE A 52 -13.75 23.17 11.96
C PHE A 52 -15.21 23.31 11.55
N ASP A 53 -15.81 24.45 11.86
CA ASP A 53 -17.21 24.76 11.56
C ASP A 53 -17.38 26.21 11.10
N GLU A 54 -18.61 26.60 10.80
CA GLU A 54 -18.97 27.95 10.36
C GLU A 54 -18.61 29.04 11.40
N ASN A 55 -18.48 28.67 12.69
CA ASN A 55 -18.18 29.57 13.80
C ASN A 55 -16.68 29.65 14.12
N THR A 56 -15.84 28.88 13.43
CA THR A 56 -14.40 28.82 13.70
C THR A 56 -13.70 30.06 13.15
N TRP A 57 -14.05 30.49 11.93
CA TRP A 57 -13.33 31.50 11.16
C TRP A 57 -13.61 32.91 11.65
N THR A 58 -13.04 33.25 12.80
CA THR A 58 -13.07 34.60 13.39
C THR A 58 -11.68 34.96 13.87
N GLY A 59 -11.30 36.24 13.78
CA GLY A 59 -9.96 36.71 14.21
C GLY A 59 -9.68 36.51 15.71
N SER A 60 -10.71 36.19 16.51
CA SER A 60 -10.57 35.85 17.92
C SER A 60 -10.18 34.39 18.17
N LYS A 61 -10.43 33.50 17.19
CA LYS A 61 -10.20 32.05 17.32
C LYS A 61 -9.00 31.57 16.52
N VAL A 62 -8.81 32.13 15.33
CA VAL A 62 -7.73 31.74 14.41
C VAL A 62 -7.00 32.98 13.88
N PRO A 63 -5.66 32.94 13.79
CA PRO A 63 -4.86 34.07 13.30
C PRO A 63 -4.89 34.20 11.78
N ASP A 64 -5.24 33.14 11.06
CA ASP A 64 -5.29 33.07 9.59
C ASP A 64 -6.61 32.45 9.10
N PHE A 65 -6.86 32.64 7.80
CA PHE A 65 -8.11 32.23 7.17
C PHE A 65 -7.81 31.49 5.86
N PRO A 66 -8.54 30.39 5.57
CA PRO A 66 -8.45 29.75 4.27
C PRO A 66 -9.03 30.68 3.20
N ALA A 67 -8.59 30.52 1.95
CA ALA A 67 -9.11 31.28 0.81
C ALA A 67 -10.63 31.15 0.66
N GLN A 68 -11.19 29.99 1.04
CA GLN A 68 -12.62 29.77 1.19
C GLN A 68 -12.87 29.14 2.56
N THR A 69 -13.66 29.81 3.40
CA THR A 69 -14.10 29.27 4.69
C THR A 69 -14.98 28.03 4.50
N TYR A 70 -14.91 27.10 5.45
CA TYR A 70 -15.58 25.81 5.33
C TYR A 70 -15.96 25.23 6.69
N ALA A 71 -16.93 24.32 6.71
CA ALA A 71 -17.13 23.39 7.81
C ALA A 71 -16.48 22.05 7.44
N SER A 72 -15.79 21.40 8.37
CA SER A 72 -15.11 20.12 8.14
C SER A 72 -16.05 19.00 7.70
N ARG A 73 -17.37 19.14 7.95
CA ARG A 73 -18.41 18.21 7.49
C ARG A 73 -18.83 18.40 6.02
N ASP A 74 -18.42 19.48 5.37
CA ASP A 74 -18.75 19.76 3.98
C ASP A 74 -17.93 18.88 3.03
N ALA A 75 -18.60 18.04 2.25
CA ALA A 75 -17.96 17.18 1.27
C ALA A 75 -17.20 17.98 0.21
N GLY A 76 -17.72 19.14 -0.21
CA GLY A 76 -17.03 19.99 -1.19
C GLY A 76 -15.70 20.54 -0.67
N ALA A 77 -15.60 20.79 0.64
CA ALA A 77 -14.34 21.17 1.28
C ALA A 77 -13.36 19.99 1.34
N MET A 78 -13.84 18.78 1.67
CA MET A 78 -13.03 17.57 1.67
C MET A 78 -12.43 17.31 0.28
N ASP A 79 -13.24 17.39 -0.78
CA ASP A 79 -12.78 17.16 -2.16
C ASP A 79 -11.67 18.13 -2.56
N ARG A 80 -11.81 19.42 -2.25
CA ARG A 80 -10.78 20.41 -2.53
C ARG A 80 -9.48 20.13 -1.77
N GLN A 81 -9.58 19.74 -0.50
CA GLN A 81 -8.40 19.45 0.33
C GLN A 81 -7.67 18.19 -0.13
N ILE A 82 -8.41 17.16 -0.55
CA ILE A 82 -7.85 15.95 -1.16
C ILE A 82 -7.11 16.31 -2.45
N ALA A 83 -7.73 17.10 -3.33
CA ALA A 83 -7.10 17.53 -4.58
C ALA A 83 -5.83 18.37 -4.33
N GLN A 84 -5.85 19.26 -3.33
CA GLN A 84 -4.66 20.03 -2.92
C GLN A 84 -3.54 19.13 -2.40
N ALA A 85 -3.87 18.13 -1.57
CA ALA A 85 -2.90 17.19 -1.04
C ALA A 85 -2.25 16.35 -2.13
N GLN A 86 -3.05 15.83 -3.07
CA GLN A 86 -2.54 15.11 -4.24
C GLN A 86 -1.61 16.01 -5.09
N GLY A 87 -2.01 17.25 -5.35
CA GLY A 87 -1.20 18.22 -6.10
C GLY A 87 0.11 18.60 -5.40
N ALA A 88 0.18 18.45 -4.07
CA ALA A 88 1.37 18.69 -3.26
C ALA A 88 2.25 17.44 -3.06
N GLY A 89 1.85 16.27 -3.57
CA GLY A 89 2.56 15.00 -3.37
C GLY A 89 2.40 14.43 -1.95
N ILE A 90 1.30 14.72 -1.26
CA ILE A 90 0.94 14.09 0.01
C ILE A 90 0.24 12.76 -0.28
N ASP A 91 0.78 11.68 0.25
CA ASP A 91 0.29 10.32 0.00
C ASP A 91 -0.93 9.97 0.86
N ALA A 92 -0.97 10.44 2.11
CA ALA A 92 -2.09 10.18 3.02
C ALA A 92 -2.21 11.20 4.16
N PHE A 93 -3.40 11.20 4.76
CA PHE A 93 -3.72 11.99 5.95
C PHE A 93 -3.66 11.16 7.23
N VAL A 94 -3.10 11.76 8.27
CA VAL A 94 -3.19 11.29 9.66
C VAL A 94 -4.29 12.10 10.35
N VAL A 95 -5.48 11.52 10.45
CA VAL A 95 -6.67 12.21 10.95
C VAL A 95 -6.67 12.26 12.48
N SER A 96 -6.83 13.46 13.02
CA SER A 96 -7.00 13.65 14.46
C SER A 96 -8.34 13.10 14.92
N TRP A 97 -8.31 12.22 15.94
CA TRP A 97 -9.50 11.53 16.43
C TRP A 97 -9.53 11.48 17.95
N TYR A 98 -10.63 11.94 18.54
CA TYR A 98 -10.85 11.96 20.00
C TYR A 98 -11.38 10.63 20.57
N GLY A 99 -11.66 9.64 19.73
CA GLY A 99 -12.33 8.41 20.15
C GLY A 99 -13.86 8.48 19.98
N PRO A 100 -14.57 7.36 20.24
CA PRO A 100 -16.00 7.22 19.95
C PRO A 100 -16.92 8.09 20.84
N TRP A 101 -16.44 8.61 21.96
CA TRP A 101 -17.26 9.35 22.92
C TRP A 101 -17.14 10.88 22.81
N GLY A 102 -16.18 11.39 22.03
CA GLY A 102 -15.88 12.82 21.95
C GLY A 102 -15.35 13.40 23.27
N GLY A 103 -14.48 14.42 23.19
CA GLY A 103 -14.06 15.19 24.37
C GLY A 103 -15.18 16.09 24.91
#